data_AF-A0A7S1WP47-F1
#
_entry.id   AF-A0A7S1WP47-F1
#
_cell.length_a   1.000
_cell.length_b   1.000
_cell.length_c   1.000
_cell.angle_alpha   90.00
_cell.angle_beta   90.00
_cell.angle_gamma   90.00
#
_symmetry.space_group_name_H-M   'P 1'
#
loop_
_entity.id
_entity.type
_entity.pdbx_description
1 polymer ?
#
loop_
_entity_poly.entity_id
_entity_poly.type
_entity_poly.pdbx_seq_one_letter_code
_entity_poly.pdbx_strand_id
1 'polypeptide(L)'
;TFRLFRVMNKLATKWTKLKVLLKAMIHTGAALNYWLILFGLVMYIFTLMWMSVFATQFHFEDADMLDPLYPRREGGQEWCPGTDDGRSWHYRQDCIPRAHFDTFTWGFVTVFQIMTGENWNWIMYSAMRAQHWLVAILFVCIIVFGQILFLSLFLSMLMSKFDSVQDNLEKVEMSRRASLASLGSSGTQSFSVNFKATIAKMATRRLSALNLVDPVDEEDTGCA
;
A
#
# COMPACT_ATOMS: atom_id res chain seq x y z
N THR A 1 -22.70 -1.18 10.85
CA THR A 1 -21.35 -0.87 10.31
C THR A 1 -21.35 -0.29 8.89
N PHE A 2 -22.10 -0.79 7.90
CA PHE A 2 -22.08 -0.26 6.51
C PHE A 2 -22.65 1.15 6.28
N ARG A 3 -23.26 1.78 7.29
CA ARG A 3 -23.81 3.14 7.17
C ARG A 3 -22.72 4.19 6.92
N LEU A 4 -21.56 4.04 7.58
CA LEU A 4 -20.44 4.97 7.45
C LEU A 4 -19.85 4.95 6.03
N PHE A 5 -19.65 3.75 5.48
CA PHE A 5 -19.11 3.57 4.13
C PHE A 5 -20.05 4.14 3.05
N ARG A 6 -21.36 4.01 3.27
CA ARG A 6 -22.38 4.59 2.38
C ARG A 6 -22.38 6.12 2.42
N VAL A 7 -22.16 6.71 3.60
CA VAL A 7 -22.02 8.16 3.78
C VAL A 7 -20.72 8.66 3.16
N MET A 8 -19.60 7.99 3.38
CA MET A 8 -18.31 8.29 2.73
C MET A 8 -18.41 8.22 1.20
N ASN A 9 -19.06 7.18 0.65
CA ASN A 9 -19.25 7.05 -0.79
C ASN A 9 -20.17 8.18 -1.34
N LYS A 10 -21.23 8.54 -0.61
CA LYS A 10 -22.08 9.71 -0.93
C LYS A 10 -21.32 11.04 -0.85
N LEU A 11 -20.38 11.20 0.07
CA LEU A 11 -19.56 12.39 0.22
C LEU A 11 -18.48 12.47 -0.87
N ALA A 12 -17.78 11.36 -1.14
CA ALA A 12 -16.81 11.27 -2.22
C ALA A 12 -17.44 11.51 -3.60
N THR A 13 -18.67 11.05 -3.82
CA THR A 13 -19.39 11.34 -5.07
C THR A 13 -19.83 12.80 -5.20
N LYS A 14 -20.10 13.50 -4.07
CA LYS A 14 -20.42 14.94 -4.07
C LYS A 14 -19.18 15.83 -4.22
N TRP A 15 -18.03 15.41 -3.70
CA TRP A 15 -16.80 16.21 -3.65
C TRP A 15 -15.80 15.64 -4.66
N THR A 16 -15.78 16.21 -5.87
CA THR A 16 -14.89 15.78 -6.96
C THR A 16 -13.41 15.74 -6.53
N LYS A 17 -12.97 16.69 -5.70
CA LYS A 17 -11.62 16.73 -5.11
C LYS A 17 -11.31 15.50 -4.23
N LEU A 18 -12.23 15.12 -3.35
CA LEU A 18 -12.07 13.96 -2.46
C LEU A 18 -12.02 12.65 -3.25
N LYS A 19 -12.85 12.52 -4.31
CA LYS A 19 -12.83 11.33 -5.19
C LYS A 19 -11.50 11.16 -5.90
N VAL A 20 -10.89 12.25 -6.37
CA VAL A 20 -9.58 12.21 -7.02
C VAL A 20 -8.50 11.75 -6.03
N LEU A 21 -8.49 12.32 -4.82
CA LEU A 21 -7.55 11.91 -3.77
C LEU A 21 -7.74 10.46 -3.34
N LEU A 22 -8.99 10.02 -3.15
CA LEU A 22 -9.31 8.64 -2.79
C LEU A 22 -8.88 7.66 -3.88
N LYS A 23 -9.11 8.00 -5.17
CA LYS A 23 -8.66 7.19 -6.30
C LYS A 23 -7.14 7.09 -6.35
N ALA A 24 -6.43 8.19 -6.06
CA ALA A 24 -4.98 8.20 -5.96
C ALA A 24 -4.48 7.31 -4.81
N MET A 25 -5.09 7.41 -3.61
CA MET A 25 -4.75 6.57 -2.45
C MET A 25 -4.97 5.07 -2.70
N ILE A 26 -6.07 4.71 -3.36
CA ILE A 26 -6.36 3.30 -3.70
C ILE A 26 -5.36 2.79 -4.74
N HIS A 27 -5.04 3.59 -5.76
CA HIS A 27 -4.05 3.24 -6.77
C HIS A 27 -2.67 3.02 -6.14
N THR A 28 -2.24 3.89 -5.23
CA THR A 28 -0.98 3.70 -4.49
C THR A 28 -1.04 2.49 -3.57
N GLY A 29 -2.17 2.24 -2.91
CA GLY A 29 -2.37 1.09 -2.02
C GLY A 29 -2.27 -0.25 -2.74
N ALA A 30 -2.81 -0.37 -3.95
CA ALA A 30 -2.68 -1.57 -4.78
C ALA A 30 -1.21 -1.89 -5.11
N ALA A 31 -0.40 -0.85 -5.30
CA ALA A 31 1.03 -0.99 -5.55
C ALA A 31 1.79 -1.52 -4.31
N LEU A 32 1.20 -1.50 -3.12
CA LEU A 32 1.77 -2.01 -1.86
C LEU A 32 1.34 -3.45 -1.54
N ASN A 33 0.52 -4.09 -2.38
CA ASN A 33 -0.10 -5.37 -2.06
C ASN A 33 0.91 -6.46 -1.63
N TYR A 34 2.02 -6.62 -2.34
CA TYR A 34 3.05 -7.60 -1.98
C TYR A 34 3.67 -7.33 -0.60
N TRP A 35 3.90 -6.06 -0.27
CA TRP A 35 4.41 -5.64 1.03
C TRP A 35 3.38 -5.84 2.15
N LEU A 36 2.10 -5.61 1.86
CA LEU A 36 1.00 -5.87 2.80
C LEU A 36 0.86 -7.36 3.11
N ILE A 37 1.01 -8.23 2.09
CA ILE A 37 1.00 -9.68 2.29
C ILE A 37 2.20 -10.11 3.13
N LEU A 38 3.40 -9.61 2.83
CA LEU A 38 4.61 -9.90 3.61
C LEU A 38 4.45 -9.44 5.07
N PHE A 39 4.01 -8.20 5.28
CA PHE A 39 3.76 -7.65 6.62
C PHE A 39 2.69 -8.48 7.35
N GLY A 40 1.59 -8.82 6.67
CA GLY A 40 0.54 -9.68 7.22
C GLY A 40 1.03 -11.07 7.61
N LEU A 41 1.95 -11.66 6.83
CA LEU A 41 2.56 -12.95 7.15
C LEU A 41 3.45 -12.86 8.41
N VAL A 42 4.28 -11.83 8.52
CA VAL A 42 5.12 -11.60 9.70
C VAL A 42 4.24 -11.39 10.94
N MET A 43 3.20 -10.57 10.82
CA MET A 43 2.19 -10.37 11.86
C MET A 43 1.49 -11.67 12.27
N TYR A 44 1.16 -12.54 11.31
CA TYR A 44 0.55 -13.84 11.57
C TYR A 44 1.49 -14.76 12.38
N ILE A 45 2.76 -14.87 11.97
CA ILE A 45 3.76 -15.68 12.67
C ILE A 45 3.95 -15.16 14.10
N PHE A 46 4.09 -13.84 14.28
CA PHE A 46 4.19 -13.27 15.61
C PHE A 46 2.93 -13.54 16.44
N THR A 47 1.73 -13.37 15.87
CA THR A 47 0.48 -13.64 16.58
C THR A 47 0.45 -15.07 17.13
N LEU A 48 0.79 -16.07 16.32
CA LEU A 48 0.85 -17.46 16.78
C LEU A 48 1.92 -17.69 17.84
N MET A 49 3.11 -17.10 17.66
CA MET A 49 4.18 -17.17 18.65
C MET A 49 3.73 -16.59 20.00
N TRP A 50 3.13 -15.40 20.00
CA TRP A 50 2.66 -14.74 21.22
C TRP A 50 1.50 -15.49 21.89
N MET A 51 0.56 -16.03 21.11
CA MET A 51 -0.49 -16.90 21.62
C MET A 51 0.09 -18.17 22.25
N SER A 52 1.11 -18.78 21.66
CA SER A 52 1.71 -19.99 22.22
C SER A 52 2.37 -19.77 23.59
N VAL A 53 2.82 -18.54 23.87
CA VAL A 53 3.51 -18.19 25.13
C VAL A 53 2.53 -17.66 26.19
N PHE A 54 1.57 -16.83 25.78
CA PHE A 54 0.71 -16.05 26.69
C PHE A 54 -0.77 -16.41 26.64
N ALA A 55 -1.14 -17.53 26.00
CA ALA A 55 -2.52 -18.02 26.00
C ALA A 55 -3.05 -18.14 27.44
N THR A 56 -4.21 -17.53 27.68
CA THR A 56 -4.92 -17.50 28.96
C THR A 56 -4.13 -16.95 30.14
N GLN A 57 -3.01 -16.27 29.92
CA GLN A 57 -2.18 -15.75 31.01
C GLN A 57 -2.52 -14.31 31.42
N PHE A 58 -3.32 -13.60 30.64
CA PHE A 58 -3.62 -12.18 30.84
C PHE A 58 -4.83 -11.96 31.76
N HIS A 59 -5.01 -12.90 32.68
CA HIS A 59 -6.05 -12.84 33.69
C HIS A 59 -5.41 -12.30 34.99
N PHE A 60 -5.53 -10.98 35.28
CA PHE A 60 -5.14 -10.34 36.58
C PHE A 60 -6.32 -9.87 37.45
N GLU A 61 -6.33 -10.28 38.74
CA GLU A 61 -7.49 -10.17 39.66
C GLU A 61 -7.80 -8.71 40.02
N ASP A 62 -6.83 -7.82 39.79
CA ASP A 62 -6.90 -6.41 40.14
C ASP A 62 -6.88 -5.53 38.88
N ALA A 63 -7.89 -4.66 38.77
CA ALA A 63 -7.90 -3.53 37.85
C ALA A 63 -7.07 -2.38 38.44
N ASP A 64 -5.77 -2.40 38.20
CA ASP A 64 -4.89 -1.23 38.17
C ASP A 64 -4.89 -0.31 39.41
N MET A 65 -5.13 -0.84 40.61
CA MET A 65 -5.08 -0.04 41.84
C MET A 65 -3.76 -0.26 42.59
N LEU A 66 -2.99 0.82 42.75
CA LEU A 66 -1.82 0.89 43.63
C LEU A 66 -2.30 1.03 45.09
N ASP A 67 -3.08 0.08 45.60
CA ASP A 67 -3.58 0.13 46.98
C ASP A 67 -3.04 -1.06 47.80
N PRO A 68 -2.24 -0.82 48.85
CA PRO A 68 -1.75 -1.86 49.72
C PRO A 68 -2.77 -2.10 50.84
N LEU A 69 -3.63 -3.11 50.69
CA LEU A 69 -4.11 -4.03 51.74
C LEU A 69 -5.42 -4.69 51.28
N TYR A 70 -5.34 -5.89 50.73
CA TYR A 70 -6.35 -6.89 51.08
C TYR A 70 -5.65 -8.24 51.33
N PRO A 71 -5.87 -8.86 52.51
CA PRO A 71 -5.32 -10.18 52.77
C PRO A 71 -6.04 -11.18 51.87
N ARG A 72 -5.27 -12.11 51.31
CA ARG A 72 -5.75 -13.35 50.67
C ARG A 72 -6.81 -13.99 51.59
N ARG A 73 -8.10 -13.89 51.23
CA ARG A 73 -9.15 -14.66 51.92
C ARG A 73 -8.94 -16.15 51.60
N GLU A 74 -8.91 -16.96 52.65
CA GLU A 74 -9.03 -18.41 52.54
C GLU A 74 -10.42 -18.74 51.95
N GLY A 75 -10.44 -19.06 50.66
CA GLY A 75 -11.65 -19.18 49.85
C GLY A 75 -11.48 -18.32 48.61
N GLY A 76 -10.81 -18.88 47.59
CA GLY A 76 -10.33 -18.19 46.40
C GLY A 76 -11.36 -17.20 45.86
N GLN A 77 -11.00 -15.92 45.93
CA GLN A 77 -11.80 -14.90 45.29
C GLN A 77 -11.70 -15.13 43.78
N GLU A 78 -12.86 -15.12 43.13
CA GLU A 78 -12.91 -15.29 41.69
C GLU A 78 -12.27 -14.07 41.08
N TRP A 79 -11.32 -14.34 40.18
CA TRP A 79 -10.53 -13.39 39.41
C TRP A 79 -11.32 -12.22 38.77
N CYS A 80 -12.63 -12.40 38.60
CA CYS A 80 -13.57 -11.42 38.09
C CYS A 80 -14.67 -11.22 39.14
N PRO A 81 -14.92 -10.01 39.67
CA PRO A 81 -15.97 -9.80 40.66
C PRO A 81 -17.39 -9.86 40.06
N GLY A 82 -18.38 -10.31 40.83
CA GLY A 82 -19.80 -10.33 40.44
C GLY A 82 -20.25 -11.63 39.78
N THR A 83 -19.83 -12.73 40.38
CA THR A 83 -19.72 -14.04 39.78
C THR A 83 -20.57 -15.11 40.48
N ASP A 84 -21.28 -14.65 41.52
CA ASP A 84 -22.33 -15.36 42.24
C ASP A 84 -23.58 -15.72 41.40
N ASP A 85 -23.66 -15.31 40.13
CA ASP A 85 -24.80 -15.51 39.22
C ASP A 85 -24.91 -16.94 38.64
N GLY A 86 -24.02 -17.87 39.00
CA GLY A 86 -24.02 -19.23 38.44
C GLY A 86 -23.68 -19.31 36.93
N ARG A 87 -23.15 -18.21 36.35
CA ARG A 87 -22.63 -18.19 34.98
C ARG A 87 -21.15 -18.58 35.01
N SER A 88 -20.78 -19.58 34.21
CA SER A 88 -19.43 -20.13 34.12
C SER A 88 -18.35 -19.06 33.87
N TRP A 89 -17.22 -19.15 34.59
CA TRP A 89 -16.00 -18.33 34.45
C TRP A 89 -15.50 -18.19 33.01
N HIS A 90 -15.84 -19.13 32.14
CA HIS A 90 -15.35 -19.19 30.78
C HIS A 90 -15.90 -18.12 29.81
N TYR A 91 -16.80 -17.22 30.23
CA TYR A 91 -17.49 -16.28 29.31
C TYR A 91 -17.63 -14.81 29.76
N ARG A 92 -16.93 -14.36 30.82
CA ARG A 92 -16.99 -12.96 31.27
C ARG A 92 -15.85 -12.12 30.64
N GLN A 93 -16.11 -11.57 29.45
CA GLN A 93 -15.17 -10.72 28.71
C GLN A 93 -14.87 -9.37 29.40
N ASP A 94 -15.73 -8.92 30.30
CA ASP A 94 -15.61 -7.59 30.95
C ASP A 94 -14.38 -7.48 31.87
N CYS A 95 -13.86 -8.62 32.34
CA CYS A 95 -12.70 -8.69 33.21
C CYS A 95 -11.39 -8.93 32.44
N ILE A 96 -11.46 -9.34 31.17
CA ILE A 96 -10.28 -9.62 30.33
C ILE A 96 -9.80 -8.30 29.69
N PRO A 97 -8.53 -7.92 29.86
CA PRO A 97 -7.97 -6.77 29.17
C PRO A 97 -8.18 -6.89 27.66
N ARG A 98 -8.58 -5.80 27.00
CA ARG A 98 -8.77 -5.80 25.53
C ARG A 98 -7.51 -6.28 24.78
N ALA A 99 -6.33 -5.99 25.31
CA ALA A 99 -5.07 -6.51 24.84
C ALA A 99 -4.75 -7.85 25.54
N HIS A 100 -5.07 -8.97 24.89
CA HIS A 100 -4.85 -10.34 25.39
C HIS A 100 -4.56 -11.32 24.24
N PHE A 101 -4.12 -12.54 24.55
CA PHE A 101 -3.64 -13.55 23.58
C PHE A 101 -4.47 -14.85 23.55
N ASP A 102 -5.68 -14.83 24.08
CA ASP A 102 -6.53 -16.04 24.20
C ASP A 102 -7.20 -16.43 22.87
N THR A 103 -7.46 -15.45 22.01
CA THR A 103 -8.06 -15.66 20.70
C THR A 103 -7.22 -15.01 19.61
N PHE A 104 -7.25 -15.57 18.41
CA PHE A 104 -6.44 -15.09 17.29
C PHE A 104 -6.72 -13.62 16.96
N THR A 105 -7.99 -13.20 16.92
CA THR A 105 -8.35 -11.83 16.54
C THR A 105 -7.83 -10.82 17.54
N TRP A 106 -8.01 -11.06 18.85
CA TRP A 106 -7.51 -10.17 19.89
C TRP A 106 -5.98 -10.22 20.00
N GLY A 107 -5.38 -11.40 19.83
CA GLY A 107 -3.93 -11.56 19.76
C GLY A 107 -3.33 -10.78 18.59
N PHE A 108 -3.95 -10.83 17.40
CA PHE A 108 -3.49 -10.10 16.22
C PHE A 108 -3.54 -8.58 16.43
N VAL A 109 -4.64 -8.07 17.00
CA VAL A 109 -4.77 -6.64 17.34
C VAL A 109 -3.74 -6.24 18.40
N THR A 110 -3.49 -7.11 19.39
CA THR A 110 -2.49 -6.87 20.44
C THR A 110 -1.07 -6.82 19.86
N VAL A 111 -0.69 -7.75 18.99
CA VAL A 111 0.60 -7.70 18.26
C VAL A 111 0.70 -6.43 17.41
N PHE A 112 -0.40 -6.02 16.77
CA PHE A 112 -0.41 -4.79 15.97
C PHE A 112 -0.19 -3.56 16.84
N GLN A 113 -0.82 -3.50 18.01
CA GLN A 113 -0.62 -2.45 19.00
C GLN A 113 0.83 -2.41 19.49
N ILE A 114 1.45 -3.56 19.78
CA ILE A 114 2.88 -3.65 20.14
C ILE A 114 3.76 -3.12 19.00
N MET A 115 3.50 -3.55 17.76
CA MET A 115 4.30 -3.18 16.59
C MET A 115 4.13 -1.73 16.15
N THR A 116 3.01 -1.10 16.44
CA THR A 116 2.81 0.34 16.23
C THR A 116 3.41 1.19 17.35
N GLY A 117 3.83 0.57 18.46
CA GLY A 117 4.37 1.27 19.61
C GLY A 117 3.29 2.01 20.41
N GLU A 118 2.03 1.65 20.27
CA GLU A 118 0.94 2.24 21.05
C GLU A 118 0.74 1.44 22.34
N ASN A 119 0.83 2.11 23.49
CA ASN A 119 0.50 1.52 24.79
C ASN A 119 1.12 0.11 25.04
N TRP A 120 2.31 -0.13 24.47
CA TRP A 120 3.02 -1.41 24.57
C TRP A 120 3.58 -1.65 25.97
N ASN A 121 3.87 -0.59 26.71
CA ASN A 121 4.32 -0.67 28.10
C ASN A 121 3.27 -1.38 28.96
N TRP A 122 1.98 -1.09 28.77
CA TRP A 122 0.89 -1.75 29.47
C TRP A 122 0.86 -3.27 29.23
N ILE A 123 1.03 -3.65 27.97
CA ILE A 123 1.06 -5.06 27.54
C ILE A 123 2.31 -5.75 28.09
N MET A 124 3.45 -5.06 28.09
CA MET A 124 4.71 -5.55 28.67
C MET A 124 4.55 -5.79 30.18
N TYR A 125 3.99 -4.85 30.93
CA TYR A 125 3.75 -5.04 32.37
C TYR A 125 2.81 -6.20 32.64
N SER A 126 1.76 -6.36 31.82
CA SER A 126 0.87 -7.52 31.88
C SER A 126 1.63 -8.83 31.61
N ALA A 127 2.49 -8.86 30.60
CA ALA A 127 3.33 -10.02 30.30
C ALA A 127 4.36 -10.33 31.40
N MET A 128 4.89 -9.31 32.08
CA MET A 128 5.77 -9.49 33.24
C MET A 128 5.02 -10.10 34.43
N ARG A 129 3.77 -9.67 34.67
CA ARG A 129 2.90 -10.24 35.71
C ARG A 129 2.52 -11.69 35.41
N ALA A 130 2.29 -12.02 34.13
CA ALA A 130 1.96 -13.37 33.67
C ALA A 130 3.13 -14.37 33.77
N GLN A 131 4.36 -13.88 33.67
CA GLN A 131 5.58 -14.71 33.63
C GLN A 131 6.59 -14.20 34.67
N HIS A 132 7.64 -13.52 34.21
CA HIS A 132 8.70 -12.97 35.05
C HIS A 132 9.28 -11.69 34.44
N TRP A 133 9.99 -10.90 35.25
CA TRP A 133 10.50 -9.58 34.85
C TRP A 133 11.42 -9.56 33.62
N LEU A 134 12.15 -10.64 33.32
CA LEU A 134 13.03 -10.72 32.11
C LEU A 134 12.25 -10.58 30.79
N VAL A 135 10.94 -10.85 30.79
CA VAL A 135 10.07 -10.66 29.62
C VAL A 135 10.07 -9.19 29.17
N ALA A 136 10.32 -8.24 30.07
CA ALA A 136 10.47 -6.83 29.74
C ALA A 136 11.62 -6.57 28.75
N ILE A 137 12.77 -7.21 28.99
CA ILE A 137 13.95 -7.06 28.14
C ILE A 137 13.65 -7.61 26.75
N LEU A 138 13.03 -8.79 26.67
CA LEU A 138 12.61 -9.38 25.40
C LEU A 138 11.62 -8.49 24.65
N PHE A 139 10.63 -7.92 25.35
CA PHE A 139 9.67 -6.97 24.77
C PHE A 139 10.37 -5.75 24.17
N VAL A 140 11.24 -5.09 24.94
CA VAL A 140 11.96 -3.91 24.48
C VAL A 140 12.85 -4.25 23.29
N CYS A 141 13.59 -5.36 23.33
CA CYS A 141 14.41 -5.80 22.20
C CYS A 141 13.57 -6.08 20.94
N ILE A 142 12.45 -6.79 21.06
CA ILE A 142 11.55 -7.09 19.94
C ILE A 142 10.92 -5.82 19.37
N ILE A 143 10.51 -4.88 20.21
CA ILE A 143 9.93 -3.61 19.76
C ILE A 143 10.98 -2.78 19.05
N VAL A 144 12.16 -2.57 19.65
CA VAL A 144 13.22 -1.76 19.02
C VAL A 144 13.65 -2.37 17.69
N PHE A 145 13.93 -3.68 17.67
CA PHE A 145 14.33 -4.38 16.45
C PHE A 145 13.20 -4.39 15.41
N GLY A 146 11.98 -4.71 15.83
CA GLY A 146 10.80 -4.77 14.97
C GLY A 146 10.46 -3.42 14.35
N GLN A 147 10.59 -2.33 15.10
CA GLN A 147 10.36 -0.97 14.60
C GLN A 147 11.44 -0.52 13.62
N ILE A 148 12.72 -0.83 13.89
CA ILE A 148 13.81 -0.56 12.94
C ILE A 148 13.59 -1.35 11.65
N LEU A 149 13.20 -2.63 11.76
CA LEU A 149 12.88 -3.47 10.62
C LEU A 149 11.68 -2.92 9.84
N PHE A 150 10.60 -2.55 10.52
CA PHE A 150 9.41 -1.97 9.90
C PHE A 150 9.73 -0.66 9.17
N LEU A 151 10.47 0.25 9.81
CA LEU A 151 10.92 1.50 9.21
C LEU A 151 11.80 1.24 7.99
N SER A 152 12.69 0.24 8.07
CA SER A 152 13.60 -0.14 6.98
C SER A 152 12.84 -0.72 5.78
N LEU A 153 11.82 -1.56 6.02
CA LEU A 153 10.92 -2.06 4.97
C LEU A 153 10.06 -0.94 4.39
N PHE A 154 9.58 -0.01 5.21
CA PHE A 154 8.82 1.14 4.76
C PHE A 154 9.66 2.07 3.86
N LEU A 155 10.90 2.37 4.26
CA LEU A 155 11.82 3.19 3.48
C LEU A 155 12.17 2.50 2.15
N SER A 156 12.46 1.20 2.19
CA SER A 156 12.71 0.41 0.98
C SER A 156 11.52 0.45 0.01
N MET A 157 10.31 0.30 0.54
CA MET A 157 9.08 0.42 -0.24
C MET A 157 8.92 1.82 -0.85
N LEU A 158 9.15 2.87 -0.06
CA LEU A 158 9.04 4.26 -0.52
C LEU A 158 10.02 4.54 -1.66
N MET A 159 11.27 4.09 -1.52
CA MET A 159 12.28 4.20 -2.57
C MET A 159 11.86 3.45 -3.83
N SER A 160 11.38 2.21 -3.70
CA SER A 160 10.86 1.45 -4.84
C SER A 160 9.72 2.19 -5.56
N LYS A 161 8.90 2.98 -4.85
CA LYS A 161 7.90 3.85 -5.49
C LYS A 161 8.52 5.06 -6.18
N PHE A 162 9.47 5.74 -5.56
CA PHE A 162 10.16 6.86 -6.21
C PHE A 162 10.91 6.43 -7.46
N ASP A 163 11.63 5.29 -7.42
CA ASP A 163 12.30 4.72 -8.59
C ASP A 163 11.29 4.41 -9.70
N SER A 164 10.16 3.78 -9.36
CA SER A 164 9.11 3.49 -10.35
C SER A 164 8.50 4.75 -10.96
N VAL A 165 8.39 5.85 -10.21
CA VAL A 165 7.87 7.13 -10.71
C VAL A 165 8.89 7.80 -11.63
N GLN A 166 10.18 7.76 -11.26
CA GLN A 166 11.27 8.29 -12.08
C GLN A 166 11.36 7.55 -13.43
N ASP A 167 11.36 6.22 -13.43
CA ASP A 167 11.38 5.41 -14.65
C ASP A 167 10.21 5.72 -15.59
N ASN A 168 9.03 5.95 -15.02
CA ASN A 168 7.84 6.32 -15.80
C ASN A 168 7.98 7.72 -16.40
N LEU A 169 8.55 8.68 -15.67
CA LEU A 169 8.80 10.03 -16.16
C LEU A 169 9.78 10.01 -17.34
N GLU A 170 10.89 9.29 -17.22
CA GLU A 170 11.89 9.14 -18.29
C GLU A 170 11.29 8.52 -19.56
N LYS A 171 10.43 7.50 -19.42
CA LYS A 171 9.72 6.89 -20.57
C LYS A 171 8.75 7.86 -21.25
N VAL A 172 8.05 8.69 -20.49
CA VAL A 172 7.15 9.72 -21.04
C VAL A 172 7.95 10.77 -21.82
N GLU A 173 9.08 11.22 -21.28
CA GLU A 173 9.96 12.17 -21.97
C GLU A 173 10.54 11.58 -23.26
N MET A 174 11.01 10.33 -23.23
CA MET A 174 11.48 9.62 -24.44
C MET A 174 10.38 9.48 -25.48
N SER A 175 9.16 9.09 -25.08
CA SER A 175 8.00 8.98 -25.97
C SER A 175 7.63 10.32 -26.60
N ARG A 176 7.72 11.41 -25.83
CA ARG A 176 7.50 12.78 -26.33
C ARG A 176 8.56 13.19 -27.34
N ARG A 177 9.85 12.91 -27.06
CA ARG A 177 10.96 13.19 -28.00
C ARG A 177 10.82 12.38 -29.30
N ALA A 178 10.47 11.09 -29.21
CA ALA A 178 10.22 10.25 -30.38
C ALA A 178 9.03 10.76 -31.22
N SER A 179 7.95 11.18 -30.57
CA SER A 179 6.78 11.78 -31.24
C SER A 179 7.17 13.06 -32.00
N LEU A 180 7.94 13.95 -31.36
CA LEU A 180 8.45 15.18 -31.99
C LEU A 180 9.39 14.90 -33.17
N ALA A 181 10.26 13.90 -33.08
CA ALA A 181 11.14 13.50 -34.17
C ALA A 181 10.36 12.98 -35.39
N SER A 182 9.28 12.21 -35.17
CA SER A 182 8.42 11.71 -36.25
C SER A 182 7.66 12.82 -36.99
N LEU A 183 7.24 13.87 -36.27
CA LEU A 183 6.60 15.06 -36.83
C LEU A 183 7.55 15.87 -37.72
N GLY A 184 8.83 15.96 -37.33
CA GLY A 184 9.87 16.66 -38.12
C GLY A 184 10.18 16.00 -39.46
N SER A 185 10.09 14.66 -39.54
CA SER A 185 10.32 13.88 -40.76
C SER A 185 9.19 14.03 -41.80
N SER A 186 7.93 13.99 -41.34
CA SER A 186 6.77 14.14 -42.24
C SER A 186 6.62 15.55 -42.82
N GLY A 187 6.96 16.59 -42.05
CA GLY A 187 6.88 17.98 -42.51
C GLY A 187 7.91 18.36 -43.58
N THR A 188 9.12 17.79 -43.51
CA THR A 188 10.21 18.10 -44.45
C THR A 188 10.13 17.30 -45.76
N GLN A 189 9.67 16.04 -45.72
CA GLN A 189 9.42 15.27 -46.96
C GLN A 189 8.23 15.81 -47.75
N SER A 190 7.10 16.12 -47.10
CA SER A 190 5.88 16.59 -47.79
C SER A 190 6.07 17.94 -48.48
N PHE A 191 6.82 18.87 -47.86
CA PHE A 191 7.10 20.17 -48.47
C PHE A 191 8.06 20.07 -49.67
N SER A 192 9.12 19.26 -49.55
CA SER A 192 10.11 19.05 -50.62
C SER A 192 9.51 18.37 -51.87
N VAL A 193 8.67 17.36 -51.68
CA VAL A 193 8.02 16.63 -52.79
C VAL A 193 7.00 17.51 -53.52
N ASN A 194 6.16 18.25 -52.78
CA ASN A 194 5.18 19.15 -53.39
C ASN A 194 5.83 20.36 -54.08
N PHE A 195 6.93 20.89 -53.54
CA PHE A 195 7.66 22.00 -54.15
C PHE A 195 8.35 21.57 -55.46
N LYS A 196 9.02 20.42 -55.48
CA LYS A 196 9.60 19.86 -56.72
C LYS A 196 8.53 19.57 -57.77
N ALA A 197 7.40 18.98 -57.38
CA ALA A 197 6.28 18.72 -58.28
C ALA A 197 5.65 20.02 -58.84
N THR A 198 5.62 21.09 -58.04
CA THR A 198 5.09 22.39 -58.47
C THR A 198 6.04 23.10 -59.45
N ILE A 199 7.36 23.09 -59.17
CA ILE A 199 8.37 23.62 -60.10
C ILE A 199 8.39 22.82 -61.40
N ALA A 200 8.33 21.49 -61.32
CA ALA A 200 8.26 20.64 -62.51
C ALA A 200 7.03 20.99 -63.37
N LYS A 201 5.84 21.10 -62.76
CA LYS A 201 4.62 21.51 -63.47
C LYS A 201 4.70 22.92 -64.06
N MET A 202 5.40 23.85 -63.42
CA MET A 202 5.63 25.19 -63.98
C MET A 202 6.62 25.18 -65.15
N ALA A 203 7.68 24.37 -65.08
CA ALA A 203 8.65 24.22 -66.16
C ALA A 203 8.01 23.56 -67.40
N THR A 204 7.19 22.52 -67.20
CA THR A 204 6.48 21.86 -68.30
C THR A 204 5.51 22.82 -68.97
N ARG A 205 4.71 23.58 -68.21
CA ARG A 205 3.78 24.57 -68.77
C ARG A 205 4.48 25.69 -69.55
N ARG A 206 5.68 26.08 -69.14
CA ARG A 206 6.46 27.13 -69.83
C ARG A 206 7.12 26.61 -71.12
N LEU A 207 7.45 25.32 -71.18
CA LEU A 207 7.96 24.66 -72.39
C LEU A 207 6.84 24.33 -73.40
N SER A 208 5.65 23.93 -72.91
CA SER A 208 4.46 23.74 -73.77
C SER A 208 3.97 25.05 -74.41
N ALA A 209 4.14 26.20 -73.74
CA ALA A 209 3.79 27.51 -74.28
C ALA A 209 4.78 28.04 -75.34
N LEU A 210 5.92 27.36 -75.53
CA LEU A 210 7.00 27.77 -76.43
C LEU A 210 7.14 26.88 -77.69
N ASN A 211 6.20 25.93 -77.93
CA ASN A 211 6.19 25.03 -79.10
C ASN A 211 7.57 24.41 -79.41
N LEU A 212 8.25 23.85 -78.41
CA LEU A 212 9.57 23.22 -78.57
C LEU A 212 9.62 21.74 -78.17
N VAL A 213 8.47 21.11 -77.91
CA VAL A 213 8.41 19.67 -77.65
C VAL A 213 7.27 19.10 -78.46
N ASP A 214 7.61 18.55 -79.62
CA ASP A 214 6.73 17.64 -80.34
C ASP A 214 6.59 16.33 -79.54
N PRO A 215 5.42 15.67 -79.59
CA PRO A 215 5.22 14.40 -78.92
C PRO A 215 6.16 13.36 -79.54
N VAL A 216 6.95 12.69 -78.71
CA VAL A 216 7.66 11.47 -79.11
C VAL A 216 6.60 10.38 -79.19
N ASP A 217 6.37 9.88 -80.40
CA ASP A 217 5.50 8.75 -80.68
C ASP A 217 5.95 7.52 -79.90
N GLU A 218 5.01 6.94 -79.18
CA GLU A 218 5.10 5.63 -78.55
C GLU A 218 4.80 4.60 -79.66
N GLU A 219 5.84 4.08 -80.33
CA GLU A 219 5.71 3.00 -81.30
C GLU A 219 6.74 1.88 -81.04
N ASP A 220 6.22 0.66 -81.18
CA ASP A 220 6.70 -0.65 -80.77
C ASP A 220 8.18 -1.01 -81.01
N THR A 221 8.76 -1.77 -80.07
CA THR A 221 9.57 -3.00 -80.28
C THR A 221 10.05 -3.46 -78.90
N GLY A 222 9.71 -4.64 -78.37
CA GLY A 222 9.94 -5.95 -78.97
C GLY A 222 11.19 -6.55 -78.32
N CYS A 223 11.00 -7.61 -77.52
CA CYS A 223 12.06 -8.38 -76.86
C CYS A 223 13.23 -8.76 -77.79
N ALA A 224 14.47 -8.59 -77.32
CA ALA A 224 15.56 -9.57 -77.31
C ALA A 224 16.76 -9.02 -76.52
#